data_AF-A0A561V2T1-F1
#
_entry.id   AF-A0A561V2T1-F1
#
_cell.length_a   1.000
_cell.length_b   1.000
_cell.length_c   1.000
_cell.angle_alpha   90.00
_cell.angle_beta   90.00
_cell.angle_gamma   90.00
#
_symmetry.space_group_name_H-M   'P 1'
#
loop_
_entity.id
_entity.type
_entity.pdbx_description
1 polymer ?
#
loop_
_entity_poly.entity_id
_entity_poly.type
_entity_poly.pdbx_seq_one_letter_code
_entity_poly.pdbx_strand_id
1 'polypeptide(L)'
;MAATRVLSYVMRELRADWRLRLRRGDAAGPVCGAGVLLTHDRMLTCAHVVGEPDTPMWVEFAENPGIPPVAARVAPGGWLPGLDGAGREDIAVLALDSPRPQAAPAQLGRRMERGRKVWIGGYSQAFDDGMWLTGRISGLHGAWVQLDAGTNAEVVRPGFSGAAVQTRGEEPHDELVVGLVVSWRGDLELGLPTENDLAFSYMIPIDRIAELVPLVAELSGPDGWDSGLSRRLRDWFTDGDQPAVRFGVVGHGGGRDRTLRHHLHRAHLVYRGGRTRPEELVETLVAQLRPPRHRRNAYRDWLLEGGDEPERPATGRPDGSGRVLAVIGLDEDPDPRGLVPLLARVRTLGFRLLIIFRGGDGAALAEVSRDLLVPALDERAEELVGRAEHFEREWVRLNGMIDSASVAPRPAVTAAARRQQLRALRSLTDPRQQLTALKTLLRELRADLDEESRSRRPILPGQRTGPGPAGRP
;
A
#
# COMPACT_ATOMS: atom_id res chain seq x y z
N MET A 1 -13.65 17.95 12.00
CA MET A 1 -13.38 16.97 10.91
C MET A 1 -11.90 16.82 10.55
N ALA A 2 -11.10 17.89 10.44
CA ALA A 2 -9.67 17.77 10.13
C ALA A 2 -8.84 17.06 11.23
N ALA A 3 -9.10 17.35 12.51
CA ALA A 3 -8.41 16.70 13.65
C ALA A 3 -8.65 15.18 13.70
N THR A 4 -9.85 14.72 13.37
CA THR A 4 -10.20 13.29 13.31
C THR A 4 -9.47 12.56 12.18
N ARG A 5 -9.28 13.23 11.02
CA ARG A 5 -8.47 12.70 9.91
C ARG A 5 -6.98 12.64 10.27
N VAL A 6 -6.45 13.65 10.96
CA VAL A 6 -5.04 13.66 11.40
C VAL A 6 -4.78 12.58 12.45
N LEU A 7 -5.65 12.42 13.47
CA LEU A 7 -5.53 11.33 14.43
C LEU A 7 -5.69 9.95 13.77
N SER A 8 -6.65 9.79 12.87
CA SER A 8 -6.83 8.56 12.09
C SER A 8 -5.63 8.23 11.21
N TYR A 9 -4.92 9.25 10.72
CA TYR A 9 -3.73 9.10 9.89
C TYR A 9 -2.53 8.72 10.75
N VAL A 10 -2.25 9.47 11.83
CA VAL A 10 -1.17 9.18 12.80
C VAL A 10 -1.35 7.83 13.49
N MET A 11 -2.58 7.43 13.86
CA MET A 11 -2.85 6.10 14.43
C MET A 11 -2.73 4.96 13.40
N ARG A 12 -2.90 5.25 12.10
CA ARG A 12 -2.70 4.29 11.01
C ARG A 12 -1.20 4.15 10.68
N GLU A 13 -0.39 5.19 10.93
CA GLU A 13 1.06 5.17 10.77
C GLU A 13 1.79 4.34 11.84
N LEU A 14 1.17 4.10 13.01
CA LEU A 14 1.73 3.25 14.07
C LEU A 14 1.36 1.77 13.95
N ARG A 15 0.49 1.40 13.00
CA ARG A 15 -0.04 0.04 12.83
C ARG A 15 0.66 -0.70 11.70
N ALA A 16 1.02 -1.94 11.94
CA ALA A 16 1.57 -2.86 10.95
C ALA A 16 0.58 -3.98 10.65
N ASP A 17 0.11 -4.04 9.40
CA ASP A 17 -0.75 -5.15 8.93
C ASP A 17 -0.02 -6.50 8.93
N TRP A 18 1.31 -6.49 8.88
CA TRP A 18 2.11 -7.69 8.76
C TRP A 18 2.47 -8.35 10.09
N ARG A 19 2.14 -7.74 11.25
CA ARG A 19 2.37 -8.35 12.57
C ARG A 19 1.17 -9.18 12.96
N LEU A 20 1.41 -10.48 13.14
CA LEU A 20 0.38 -11.49 13.28
C LEU A 20 0.39 -12.07 14.70
N ARG A 21 -0.80 -12.30 15.25
CA ARG A 21 -1.03 -13.08 16.46
C ARG A 21 -1.56 -14.46 16.08
N LEU A 22 -1.00 -15.50 16.67
CA LEU A 22 -1.29 -16.88 16.32
C LEU A 22 -2.00 -17.61 17.47
N ARG A 23 -3.04 -18.36 17.11
CA ARG A 23 -3.73 -19.31 17.99
C ARG A 23 -3.65 -20.71 17.42
N ARG A 24 -3.53 -21.69 18.30
CA ARG A 24 -3.48 -23.10 17.92
C ARG A 24 -4.89 -23.69 17.88
N GLY A 25 -5.19 -24.46 16.83
CA GLY A 25 -6.49 -25.11 16.66
C GLY A 25 -7.49 -24.20 15.95
N ASP A 26 -8.26 -23.44 16.72
CA ASP A 26 -9.35 -22.60 16.22
C ASP A 26 -9.27 -21.15 16.69
N ALA A 27 -10.28 -20.34 16.32
CA ALA A 27 -10.36 -18.92 16.63
C ALA A 27 -10.46 -18.60 18.13
N ALA A 28 -10.95 -19.54 18.94
CA ALA A 28 -11.04 -19.42 20.40
C ALA A 28 -9.85 -20.09 21.11
N GLY A 29 -8.97 -20.76 20.36
CA GLY A 29 -7.77 -21.41 20.88
C GLY A 29 -6.82 -20.44 21.58
N PRO A 30 -5.92 -20.95 22.44
CA PRO A 30 -4.97 -20.11 23.17
C PRO A 30 -4.00 -19.41 22.21
N VAL A 31 -3.63 -18.16 22.53
CA VAL A 31 -2.55 -17.46 21.84
C VAL A 31 -1.24 -18.18 22.15
N CYS A 32 -0.55 -18.64 21.12
CA CYS A 32 0.65 -19.47 21.25
C CYS A 32 1.92 -18.84 20.67
N GLY A 33 1.79 -17.71 19.96
CA GLY A 33 2.95 -16.99 19.43
C GLY A 33 2.58 -15.91 18.43
N ALA A 34 3.58 -15.49 17.67
CA ALA A 34 3.48 -14.41 16.69
C ALA A 34 3.97 -14.84 15.31
N GLY A 35 3.74 -13.99 14.31
CA GLY A 35 4.25 -14.22 12.95
C GLY A 35 4.32 -12.96 12.12
N VAL A 36 4.85 -13.14 10.90
CA VAL A 36 5.11 -12.07 9.93
C VAL A 36 4.46 -12.39 8.60
N LEU A 37 3.61 -11.50 8.10
CA LEU A 37 3.02 -11.64 6.77
C LEU A 37 4.08 -11.41 5.67
N LEU A 38 4.28 -12.39 4.80
CA LEU A 38 5.25 -12.34 3.71
C LEU A 38 4.61 -11.88 2.39
N THR A 39 3.44 -12.42 2.07
CA THR A 39 2.61 -12.08 0.91
C THR A 39 1.14 -12.05 1.33
N HIS A 40 0.21 -11.79 0.41
CA HIS A 40 -1.22 -11.82 0.73
C HIS A 40 -1.72 -13.19 1.23
N ASP A 41 -0.97 -14.28 1.05
CA ASP A 41 -1.36 -15.66 1.32
C ASP A 41 -0.26 -16.50 1.97
N ARG A 42 0.88 -15.90 2.33
CA ARG A 42 1.99 -16.57 3.01
C ARG A 42 2.43 -15.78 4.21
N MET A 43 2.76 -16.48 5.29
CA MET A 43 3.33 -15.90 6.49
C MET A 43 4.46 -16.76 7.04
N LEU A 44 5.24 -16.18 7.94
CA LEU A 44 6.42 -16.76 8.56
C LEU A 44 6.26 -16.78 10.08
N THR A 45 6.70 -17.85 10.73
CA THR A 45 6.77 -17.99 12.20
C THR A 45 7.83 -19.04 12.58
N CYS A 46 7.95 -19.37 13.87
CA CYS A 46 8.77 -20.47 14.35
C CYS A 46 8.01 -21.80 14.27
N ALA A 47 8.72 -22.89 13.99
CA ALA A 47 8.09 -24.20 13.86
C ALA A 47 7.51 -24.69 15.19
N HIS A 48 8.20 -24.49 16.31
CA HIS A 48 7.67 -24.88 17.63
C HIS A 48 6.38 -24.15 18.03
N VAL A 49 6.11 -22.96 17.46
CA VAL A 49 4.84 -22.24 17.68
C VAL A 49 3.68 -23.03 17.08
N VAL A 50 3.89 -23.64 15.90
CA VAL A 50 2.91 -24.52 15.27
C VAL A 50 2.82 -25.85 16.03
N GLY A 51 3.96 -26.39 16.46
CA GLY A 51 4.06 -27.69 17.12
C GLY A 51 4.18 -28.81 16.10
N GLU A 52 3.05 -29.24 15.52
CA GLU A 52 3.00 -30.27 14.48
C GLU A 52 2.58 -29.67 13.12
N PRO A 53 3.16 -30.10 11.99
CA PRO A 53 2.96 -29.46 10.68
C PRO A 53 1.50 -29.47 10.20
N ASP A 54 0.71 -30.47 10.58
CA ASP A 54 -0.71 -30.59 10.20
C ASP A 54 -1.66 -29.79 11.09
N THR A 55 -1.14 -29.16 12.16
CA THR A 55 -1.94 -28.40 13.11
C THR A 55 -2.54 -27.17 12.42
N PRO A 56 -3.88 -27.01 12.43
CA PRO A 56 -4.48 -25.78 11.95
C PRO A 56 -4.11 -24.63 12.89
N MET A 57 -3.71 -23.52 12.29
CA MET A 57 -3.40 -22.28 12.99
C MET A 57 -4.44 -21.23 12.65
N TRP A 58 -4.80 -20.40 13.62
CA TRP A 58 -5.65 -19.24 13.40
C TRP A 58 -4.81 -17.97 13.49
N VAL A 59 -4.88 -17.16 12.43
CA VAL A 59 -4.04 -15.98 12.22
C VAL A 59 -4.87 -14.72 12.37
N GLU A 60 -4.42 -13.83 13.25
CA GLU A 60 -5.08 -12.56 13.53
C GLU A 60 -4.15 -11.38 13.23
N PHE A 61 -4.71 -10.35 12.61
CA PHE A 61 -4.02 -9.11 12.25
C PHE A 61 -4.07 -8.16 13.44
N ALA A 62 -3.19 -8.39 14.42
CA ALA A 62 -3.33 -7.86 15.77
C ALA A 62 -3.49 -6.33 15.84
N GLU A 63 -2.80 -5.58 14.98
CA GLU A 63 -2.88 -4.13 14.96
C GLU A 63 -3.92 -3.56 13.98
N ASN A 64 -4.53 -4.43 13.18
CA ASN A 64 -5.57 -4.07 12.23
C ASN A 64 -6.76 -5.03 12.33
N PRO A 65 -7.62 -4.86 13.36
CA PRO A 65 -8.79 -5.71 13.58
C PRO A 65 -9.85 -5.57 12.47
N GLY A 66 -9.72 -4.59 11.55
CA GLY A 66 -10.55 -4.50 10.36
C GLY A 66 -10.26 -5.59 9.32
N ILE A 67 -9.14 -6.32 9.47
CA ILE A 67 -8.81 -7.46 8.63
C ILE A 67 -9.32 -8.73 9.33
N PRO A 68 -10.27 -9.46 8.73
CA PRO A 68 -10.81 -10.66 9.34
C PRO A 68 -9.71 -11.71 9.56
N PRO A 69 -9.71 -12.39 10.72
CA PRO A 69 -8.84 -13.53 10.96
C PRO A 69 -8.98 -14.62 9.89
N VAL A 70 -7.99 -15.50 9.82
CA VAL A 70 -7.97 -16.56 8.80
C VAL A 70 -7.27 -17.81 9.32
N ALA A 71 -7.76 -18.97 8.95
CA ALA A 71 -7.04 -20.22 9.16
C ALA A 71 -5.80 -20.28 8.26
N ALA A 72 -4.78 -20.98 8.73
CA ALA A 72 -3.54 -21.21 8.02
C ALA A 72 -2.98 -22.59 8.35
N ARG A 73 -2.20 -23.14 7.41
CA ARG A 73 -1.52 -24.43 7.54
C ARG A 73 -0.11 -24.31 7.04
N VAL A 74 0.79 -25.19 7.46
CA VAL A 74 2.15 -25.21 6.94
C VAL A 74 2.11 -25.43 5.42
N ALA A 75 2.79 -24.54 4.68
CA ALA A 75 2.87 -24.64 3.24
C ALA A 75 3.78 -25.81 2.84
N PRO A 76 3.58 -26.42 1.65
CA PRO A 76 4.48 -27.46 1.15
C PRO A 76 5.95 -26.99 1.15
N GLY A 77 6.84 -27.77 1.77
CA GLY A 77 8.26 -27.42 1.92
C GLY A 77 8.54 -26.27 2.90
N GLY A 78 7.52 -25.81 3.63
CA GLY A 78 7.62 -24.71 4.59
C GLY A 78 7.87 -25.14 6.03
N TRP A 79 8.17 -26.42 6.30
CA TRP A 79 8.40 -26.94 7.65
C TRP A 79 9.89 -27.23 7.88
N LEU A 80 10.53 -26.44 8.75
CA LEU A 80 11.93 -26.63 9.16
C LEU A 80 11.98 -26.59 10.70
N PRO A 81 11.85 -27.73 11.40
CA PRO A 81 11.63 -27.77 12.85
C PRO A 81 12.90 -27.99 13.69
N GLY A 82 14.06 -28.13 13.07
CA GLY A 82 15.30 -28.63 13.64
C GLY A 82 15.94 -27.81 14.76
N LEU A 83 15.26 -27.64 15.91
CA LEU A 83 15.83 -27.18 17.18
C LEU A 83 16.93 -28.13 17.70
N ASP A 84 16.83 -29.43 17.40
CA ASP A 84 17.75 -30.49 17.88
C ASP A 84 18.89 -30.83 16.89
N GLY A 85 18.88 -30.23 15.69
CA GLY A 85 19.90 -30.45 14.67
C GLY A 85 21.06 -29.45 14.74
N ALA A 86 22.18 -29.77 14.07
CA ALA A 86 23.32 -28.85 13.94
C ALA A 86 22.95 -27.50 13.28
N GLY A 87 21.85 -27.45 12.52
CA GLY A 87 21.33 -26.25 11.86
C GLY A 87 20.45 -25.34 12.73
N ARG A 88 19.88 -25.83 13.85
CA ARG A 88 18.95 -25.07 14.73
C ARG A 88 17.88 -24.28 13.97
N GLU A 89 17.28 -24.94 12.98
CA GLU A 89 16.35 -24.34 12.02
C GLU A 89 14.95 -24.44 12.61
N ASP A 90 14.40 -23.35 13.14
CA ASP A 90 13.08 -23.34 13.76
C ASP A 90 12.17 -22.35 13.02
N ILE A 91 11.82 -22.74 11.79
CA ILE A 91 11.14 -21.89 10.80
C ILE A 91 9.93 -22.64 10.25
N ALA A 92 8.79 -21.96 10.23
CA ALA A 92 7.59 -22.41 9.54
C ALA A 92 7.05 -21.32 8.60
N VAL A 93 6.80 -21.69 7.34
CA VAL A 93 6.05 -20.90 6.37
C VAL A 93 4.64 -21.45 6.27
N LEU A 94 3.64 -20.63 6.58
CA LEU A 94 2.24 -21.04 6.53
C LEU A 94 1.55 -20.41 5.31
N ALA A 95 0.67 -21.18 4.68
CA ALA A 95 -0.29 -20.71 3.70
C ALA A 95 -1.61 -20.35 4.39
N LEU A 96 -2.14 -19.17 4.09
CA LEU A 96 -3.45 -18.75 4.56
C LEU A 96 -4.54 -19.43 3.70
N ASP A 97 -5.61 -19.91 4.32
CA ASP A 97 -6.72 -20.58 3.63
C ASP A 97 -7.41 -19.64 2.62
N SER A 98 -7.37 -18.33 2.88
CA SER A 98 -7.78 -17.32 1.90
C SER A 98 -6.84 -16.10 1.95
N PRO A 99 -6.52 -15.49 0.79
CA PRO A 99 -5.69 -14.30 0.76
C PRO A 99 -6.24 -13.13 1.57
N ARG A 100 -5.35 -12.28 2.06
CA ARG A 100 -5.61 -11.00 2.74
C ARG A 100 -4.92 -9.86 1.98
N PRO A 101 -5.36 -9.56 0.75
CA PRO A 101 -4.68 -8.58 -0.09
C PRO A 101 -4.78 -7.14 0.43
N GLN A 102 -5.71 -6.87 1.35
CA GLN A 102 -5.82 -5.61 2.07
C GLN A 102 -4.69 -5.37 3.09
N ALA A 103 -3.98 -6.43 3.50
CA ALA A 103 -2.89 -6.37 4.47
C ALA A 103 -1.56 -6.09 3.78
N ALA A 104 -0.86 -5.03 4.17
CA ALA A 104 0.49 -4.74 3.68
C ALA A 104 1.51 -5.78 4.23
N PRO A 105 2.23 -6.52 3.37
CA PRO A 105 3.27 -7.44 3.82
C PRO A 105 4.49 -6.74 4.42
N ALA A 106 5.28 -7.47 5.19
CA ALA A 106 6.51 -6.96 5.79
C ALA A 106 7.59 -6.70 4.72
N GLN A 107 8.38 -5.65 4.93
CA GLN A 107 9.64 -5.47 4.22
C GLN A 107 10.75 -6.21 4.97
N LEU A 108 11.52 -7.03 4.24
CA LEU A 108 12.53 -7.91 4.82
C LEU A 108 13.93 -7.36 4.56
N GLY A 109 14.74 -7.26 5.60
CA GLY A 109 16.13 -6.79 5.54
C GLY A 109 17.12 -7.90 5.88
N ARG A 110 18.05 -8.19 4.96
CA ARG A 110 19.13 -9.18 5.20
C ARG A 110 20.32 -8.61 5.99
N ARG A 111 20.54 -7.29 5.91
CA ARG A 111 21.68 -6.63 6.56
C ARG A 111 21.34 -6.25 7.99
N MET A 112 22.30 -6.50 8.89
CA MET A 112 22.22 -6.15 10.30
C MET A 112 23.53 -5.52 10.74
N GLU A 113 23.42 -4.57 11.65
CA GLU A 113 24.57 -3.89 12.25
C GLU A 113 24.62 -4.16 13.74
N ARG A 114 25.81 -4.52 14.24
CA ARG A 114 26.04 -4.67 15.68
C ARG A 114 25.75 -3.34 16.39
N GLY A 115 25.10 -3.42 17.55
CA GLY A 115 24.69 -2.28 18.37
C GLY A 115 23.41 -1.60 17.89
N ARG A 116 22.88 -1.94 16.71
CA ARG A 116 21.64 -1.35 16.20
C ARG A 116 20.48 -1.65 17.14
N LYS A 117 19.69 -0.62 17.44
CA LYS A 117 18.46 -0.75 18.24
C LYS A 117 17.39 -1.47 17.42
N VAL A 118 16.70 -2.39 18.07
CA VAL A 118 15.59 -3.15 17.50
C VAL A 118 14.35 -3.02 18.37
N TRP A 119 13.20 -3.26 17.74
CA TRP A 119 11.89 -3.33 18.38
C TRP A 119 11.28 -4.71 18.11
N ILE A 120 10.53 -5.21 19.07
CA ILE A 120 9.92 -6.53 19.01
C ILE A 120 8.50 -6.43 19.57
N GLY A 121 7.50 -6.84 18.79
CA GLY A 121 6.11 -6.92 19.23
C GLY A 121 5.65 -8.37 19.28
N GLY A 122 5.37 -8.90 20.46
CA GLY A 122 4.94 -10.29 20.67
C GLY A 122 3.59 -10.41 21.36
N TYR A 123 3.00 -11.61 21.34
CA TYR A 123 1.65 -11.89 21.81
C TYR A 123 1.60 -13.20 22.60
N SER A 124 1.08 -13.18 23.82
CA SER A 124 0.89 -14.38 24.63
C SER A 124 -0.50 -14.39 25.27
N GLN A 125 -0.86 -15.51 25.91
CA GLN A 125 -2.07 -15.55 26.73
C GLN A 125 -2.08 -14.51 27.88
N ALA A 126 -0.90 -14.14 28.40
CA ALA A 126 -0.79 -13.17 29.49
C ALA A 126 -0.82 -11.70 29.03
N PHE A 127 -0.66 -11.45 27.73
CA PHE A 127 -0.69 -10.12 27.11
C PHE A 127 -1.20 -10.27 25.68
N ASP A 128 -2.50 -10.53 25.55
CA ASP A 128 -3.14 -10.75 24.26
C ASP A 128 -3.18 -9.47 23.40
N ASP A 129 -3.33 -8.29 24.01
CA ASP A 129 -3.19 -6.97 23.37
C ASP A 129 -1.78 -6.68 22.83
N GLY A 130 -0.82 -7.56 23.13
CA GLY A 130 0.56 -7.47 22.67
C GLY A 130 1.44 -6.64 23.59
N MET A 131 2.74 -6.94 23.56
CA MET A 131 3.75 -6.21 24.32
C MET A 131 4.93 -5.85 23.43
N TRP A 132 5.41 -4.62 23.61
CA TRP A 132 6.58 -4.09 22.91
C TRP A 132 7.82 -4.17 23.77
N LEU A 133 8.88 -4.73 23.20
CA LEU A 133 10.21 -4.77 23.78
C LEU A 133 11.20 -4.03 22.89
N THR A 134 12.29 -3.55 23.48
CA THR A 134 13.42 -3.01 22.74
C THR A 134 14.70 -3.70 23.16
N GLY A 135 15.63 -3.83 22.21
CA GLY A 135 16.93 -4.43 22.46
C GLY A 135 17.98 -3.90 21.49
N ARG A 136 19.18 -4.49 21.56
CA ARG A 136 20.27 -4.21 20.63
C ARG A 136 20.84 -5.50 20.04
N ILE A 137 21.23 -5.44 18.78
CA ILE A 137 21.90 -6.55 18.10
C ILE A 137 23.31 -6.70 18.66
N SER A 138 23.61 -7.81 19.30
CA SER A 138 24.91 -8.00 19.95
C SER A 138 25.88 -8.76 19.07
N GLY A 139 25.46 -9.82 18.41
CA GLY A 139 26.32 -10.58 17.50
C GLY A 139 25.80 -11.98 17.21
N LEU A 140 26.51 -12.69 16.32
CA LEU A 140 26.23 -14.09 16.00
C LEU A 140 26.53 -15.00 17.19
N HIS A 141 25.67 -15.99 17.38
CA HIS A 141 25.81 -17.09 18.32
C HIS A 141 25.35 -18.39 17.61
N GLY A 142 26.30 -19.10 17.01
CA GLY A 142 25.98 -20.18 16.07
C GLY A 142 25.23 -19.66 14.84
N ALA A 143 24.07 -20.25 14.54
CA ALA A 143 23.17 -19.81 13.46
C ALA A 143 22.19 -18.69 13.86
N TRP A 144 22.17 -18.30 15.13
CA TRP A 144 21.28 -17.27 15.67
C TRP A 144 22.02 -15.97 15.97
N VAL A 145 21.27 -14.91 16.21
CA VAL A 145 21.79 -13.61 16.66
C VAL A 145 21.28 -13.33 18.07
N GLN A 146 22.20 -12.95 18.96
CA GLN A 146 21.86 -12.50 20.31
C GLN A 146 21.36 -11.06 20.29
N LEU A 147 20.30 -10.82 21.06
CA LEU A 147 19.70 -9.53 21.33
C LEU A 147 19.85 -9.21 22.81
N ASP A 148 20.62 -8.17 23.14
CA ASP A 148 20.76 -7.72 24.52
C ASP A 148 19.61 -6.76 24.88
N ALA A 149 19.03 -7.00 26.05
CA ALA A 149 18.09 -6.10 26.69
C ALA A 149 18.82 -5.24 27.74
N GLY A 150 18.37 -4.00 27.94
CA GLY A 150 18.94 -3.11 28.95
C GLY A 150 18.53 -3.50 30.37
N THR A 151 17.38 -4.17 30.50
CA THR A 151 16.82 -4.64 31.77
C THR A 151 16.16 -6.01 31.65
N ASN A 152 15.99 -6.72 32.77
CA ASN A 152 15.25 -7.99 32.81
C ASN A 152 13.77 -7.87 32.37
N ALA A 153 13.17 -6.67 32.49
CA ALA A 153 11.80 -6.41 32.02
C ALA A 153 11.69 -6.37 30.49
N GLU A 154 12.81 -6.16 29.80
CA GLU A 154 12.91 -6.06 28.34
C GLU A 154 13.26 -7.39 27.66
N VAL A 155 13.40 -8.48 28.44
CA VAL A 155 13.67 -9.84 27.92
C VAL A 155 12.40 -10.44 27.33
N VAL A 156 12.56 -11.07 26.17
CA VAL A 156 11.54 -11.87 25.49
C VAL A 156 11.03 -12.97 26.43
N ARG A 157 9.70 -13.13 26.49
CA ARG A 157 9.00 -14.16 27.30
C ARG A 157 8.26 -15.15 26.38
N PRO A 158 7.75 -16.29 26.90
CA PRO A 158 6.85 -17.15 26.15
C PRO A 158 5.71 -16.35 25.46
N GLY A 159 5.48 -16.63 24.17
CA GLY A 159 4.55 -15.90 23.29
C GLY A 159 5.19 -14.85 22.36
N PHE A 160 6.48 -14.55 22.52
CA PHE A 160 7.21 -13.75 21.53
C PHE A 160 7.83 -14.59 20.41
N SER A 161 7.83 -15.91 20.50
CA SER A 161 8.34 -16.77 19.44
C SER A 161 7.61 -16.51 18.11
N GLY A 162 8.39 -16.39 17.03
CA GLY A 162 7.92 -16.01 15.71
C GLY A 162 7.65 -14.50 15.54
N ALA A 163 7.83 -13.68 16.58
CA ALA A 163 7.66 -12.23 16.47
C ALA A 163 8.77 -11.62 15.59
N ALA A 164 8.40 -10.60 14.82
CA ALA A 164 9.37 -9.83 14.05
C ALA A 164 10.32 -9.07 14.97
N VAL A 165 11.60 -9.14 14.64
CA VAL A 165 12.61 -8.19 15.10
C VAL A 165 12.74 -7.13 14.01
N GLN A 166 12.39 -5.88 14.32
CA GLN A 166 12.37 -4.80 13.34
C GLN A 166 13.42 -3.72 13.66
N THR A 167 14.03 -3.18 12.61
CA THR A 167 14.79 -1.94 12.66
C THR A 167 13.97 -0.83 12.01
N ARG A 168 14.16 0.41 12.47
CA ARG A 168 13.53 1.60 11.89
C ARG A 168 14.58 2.40 11.12
N GLY A 169 14.22 2.89 9.94
CA GLY A 169 14.94 3.92 9.20
C GLY A 169 14.68 5.33 9.75
N GLU A 170 15.13 6.35 9.01
CA GLU A 170 14.88 7.76 9.35
C GLU A 170 13.41 8.15 9.09
N GLU A 171 12.77 7.52 8.11
CA GLU A 171 11.36 7.72 7.78
C GLU A 171 10.46 6.73 8.54
N PRO A 172 9.24 7.13 8.97
CA PRO A 172 8.29 6.27 9.71
C PRO A 172 7.88 4.98 8.99
N HIS A 173 8.04 4.91 7.67
CA HIS A 173 7.65 3.76 6.84
C HIS A 173 8.81 2.81 6.49
N ASP A 174 10.02 3.13 6.95
CA ASP A 174 11.23 2.35 6.68
C ASP A 174 11.45 1.32 7.81
N GLU A 175 10.39 0.61 8.18
CA GLU A 175 10.50 -0.52 9.10
C GLU A 175 10.92 -1.76 8.31
N LEU A 176 12.08 -2.32 8.68
CA LEU A 176 12.60 -3.55 8.10
C LEU A 176 12.59 -4.65 9.15
N VAL A 177 11.95 -5.77 8.83
CA VAL A 177 12.06 -7.01 9.60
C VAL A 177 13.41 -7.63 9.30
N VAL A 178 14.24 -7.81 10.32
CA VAL A 178 15.61 -8.33 10.20
C VAL A 178 15.78 -9.73 10.80
N GLY A 179 14.78 -10.23 11.51
CA GLY A 179 14.75 -11.60 12.02
C GLY A 179 13.44 -11.96 12.70
N LEU A 180 13.38 -13.21 13.17
CA LEU A 180 12.31 -13.73 14.01
C LEU A 180 12.85 -14.09 15.37
N VAL A 181 12.16 -13.70 16.43
CA VAL A 181 12.47 -14.19 17.78
C VAL A 181 12.24 -15.70 17.84
N VAL A 182 13.23 -16.43 18.35
CA VAL A 182 13.20 -17.90 18.44
C VAL A 182 13.13 -18.40 19.87
N SER A 183 13.93 -17.80 20.76
CA SER A 183 14.03 -18.25 22.16
C SER A 183 14.60 -17.13 23.04
N TRP A 184 14.60 -17.36 24.35
CA TRP A 184 15.20 -16.47 25.34
C TRP A 184 16.06 -17.27 26.33
N ARG A 185 16.95 -16.59 27.06
CA ARG A 185 17.96 -17.20 27.94
C ARG A 185 17.42 -18.29 28.89
N GLY A 186 16.23 -18.11 29.46
CA GLY A 186 15.69 -19.05 30.45
C GLY A 186 15.08 -20.33 29.88
N ASP A 187 15.00 -20.46 28.56
CA ASP A 187 14.41 -21.61 27.86
C ASP A 187 15.45 -22.68 27.44
N LEU A 188 16.74 -22.43 27.66
CA LEU A 188 17.83 -23.28 27.15
C LEU A 188 18.37 -24.32 28.15
N GLU A 189 17.74 -24.52 29.31
CA GLU A 189 18.14 -25.46 30.39
C GLU A 189 19.63 -25.40 30.82
N LEU A 190 20.37 -24.36 30.42
CA LEU A 190 21.78 -24.18 30.72
C LEU A 190 21.94 -23.65 32.16
N GLY A 191 22.64 -24.41 33.01
CA GLY A 191 23.05 -23.96 34.35
C GLY A 191 24.02 -22.78 34.25
N LEU A 192 23.72 -21.67 34.95
CA LEU A 192 24.51 -20.44 34.89
C LEU A 192 24.93 -19.97 36.29
N PRO A 193 26.06 -19.24 36.42
CA PRO A 193 26.52 -18.70 37.70
C PRO A 193 25.47 -17.75 38.31
N THR A 194 25.29 -17.84 39.63
CA THR A 194 24.27 -17.14 40.44
C THR A 194 24.36 -15.61 40.42
N GLU A 195 25.40 -15.01 39.82
CA GLU A 195 25.67 -13.56 39.84
C GLU A 195 25.45 -12.84 38.49
N ASN A 196 24.82 -13.47 37.50
CA ASN A 196 24.73 -12.90 36.14
C ASN A 196 23.33 -12.36 35.77
N ASP A 197 23.15 -11.03 35.91
CA ASP A 197 22.01 -10.20 35.45
C ASP A 197 21.90 -10.06 33.91
N LEU A 198 22.41 -11.02 33.12
CA LEU A 198 22.41 -10.92 31.65
C LEU A 198 21.01 -11.20 31.06
N ALA A 199 20.31 -10.14 30.69
CA ALA A 199 19.03 -10.13 30.01
C ALA A 199 19.22 -10.23 28.48
N PHE A 200 19.15 -11.43 27.86
CA PHE A 200 19.25 -11.55 26.41
C PHE A 200 18.29 -12.57 25.79
N SER A 201 18.03 -12.38 24.50
CA SER A 201 17.14 -13.20 23.66
C SER A 201 17.83 -13.60 22.37
N TYR A 202 17.29 -14.57 21.64
CA TYR A 202 17.82 -15.00 20.35
C TYR A 202 16.82 -14.73 19.21
N MET A 203 17.37 -14.46 18.03
CA MET A 203 16.60 -14.43 16.79
C MET A 203 17.27 -15.25 15.69
N ILE A 204 16.44 -15.76 14.78
CA ILE A 204 16.89 -16.27 13.49
C ILE A 204 16.88 -15.09 12.51
N PRO A 205 18.04 -14.70 11.95
CA PRO A 205 18.08 -13.56 11.04
C PRO A 205 17.45 -13.88 9.69
N ILE A 206 16.84 -12.87 9.04
CA ILE A 206 16.26 -13.00 7.69
C ILE A 206 17.28 -13.51 6.68
N ASP A 207 18.56 -13.16 6.84
CA ASP A 207 19.63 -13.67 5.99
C ASP A 207 19.73 -15.20 6.03
N ARG A 208 19.68 -15.79 7.23
CA ARG A 208 19.65 -17.25 7.41
C ARG A 208 18.36 -17.87 6.90
N ILE A 209 17.22 -17.22 7.12
CA ILE A 209 15.92 -17.70 6.62
C ILE A 209 15.92 -17.69 5.09
N ALA A 210 16.52 -16.69 4.45
CA ALA A 210 16.65 -16.60 2.99
C ALA A 210 17.52 -17.72 2.40
N GLU A 211 18.52 -18.23 3.12
CA GLU A 211 19.30 -19.38 2.65
C GLU A 211 18.46 -20.67 2.57
N LEU A 212 17.46 -20.80 3.45
CA LEU A 212 16.67 -22.01 3.62
C LEU A 212 15.29 -21.94 2.92
N VAL A 213 14.73 -20.74 2.79
CA VAL A 213 13.38 -20.50 2.29
C VAL A 213 13.45 -19.65 1.03
N PRO A 214 13.28 -20.23 -0.18
CA PRO A 214 13.37 -19.51 -1.45
C PRO A 214 12.45 -18.29 -1.54
N LEU A 215 11.24 -18.38 -0.99
CA LEU A 215 10.30 -17.25 -0.94
C LEU A 215 10.89 -16.06 -0.16
N VAL A 216 11.57 -16.32 0.97
CA VAL A 216 12.19 -15.25 1.77
C VAL A 216 13.42 -14.69 1.04
N ALA A 217 14.19 -15.52 0.34
CA ALA A 217 15.27 -15.06 -0.53
C ALA A 217 14.77 -14.09 -1.61
N GLU A 218 13.68 -14.46 -2.27
CA GLU A 218 13.03 -13.67 -3.32
C GLU A 218 12.50 -12.33 -2.76
N LEU A 219 11.81 -12.35 -1.62
CA LEU A 219 11.17 -11.16 -1.03
C LEU A 219 12.15 -10.21 -0.34
N SER A 220 13.29 -10.71 0.14
CA SER A 220 14.34 -9.90 0.77
C SER A 220 15.41 -9.42 -0.20
N GLY A 221 15.33 -9.84 -1.47
CA GLY A 221 16.18 -9.36 -2.55
C GLY A 221 15.81 -7.95 -3.03
N PRO A 222 16.67 -7.31 -3.85
CA PRO A 222 16.41 -5.97 -4.39
C PRO A 222 15.13 -5.89 -5.24
N ASP A 223 14.76 -7.02 -5.86
CA ASP A 223 13.52 -7.16 -6.66
C ASP A 223 12.39 -7.85 -5.86
N GLY A 224 12.43 -7.79 -4.53
CA GLY A 224 11.42 -8.37 -3.64
C GLY A 224 10.11 -7.56 -3.59
N TRP A 225 10.18 -6.24 -3.64
CA TRP A 225 9.01 -5.36 -3.72
C TRP A 225 9.39 -4.02 -4.36
N ASP A 226 8.54 -3.45 -5.21
CA ASP A 226 8.74 -2.07 -5.69
C ASP A 226 7.95 -1.10 -4.78
N SER A 227 8.62 -0.56 -3.76
CA SER A 227 8.02 0.38 -2.80
C SER A 227 7.52 1.66 -3.46
N GLY A 228 8.23 2.15 -4.49
CA GLY A 228 7.85 3.32 -5.27
C GLY A 228 6.57 3.10 -6.08
N LEU A 229 6.45 1.94 -6.73
CA LEU A 229 5.22 1.53 -7.43
C LEU A 229 4.09 1.33 -6.43
N SER A 230 4.36 0.72 -5.28
CA SER A 230 3.37 0.49 -4.23
C SER A 230 2.78 1.81 -3.71
N ARG A 231 3.61 2.81 -3.44
CA ARG A 231 3.18 4.18 -3.06
C ARG A 231 2.33 4.79 -4.16
N ARG A 232 2.83 4.84 -5.40
CA ARG A 232 2.11 5.44 -6.54
C ARG A 232 0.75 4.78 -6.82
N LEU A 233 0.64 3.46 -6.66
CA LEU A 233 -0.62 2.75 -6.83
C LEU A 233 -1.57 3.04 -5.68
N ARG A 234 -1.10 2.99 -4.42
CA ARG A 234 -1.91 3.39 -3.25
C ARG A 234 -2.50 4.78 -3.45
N ASP A 235 -1.65 5.76 -3.74
CA ASP A 235 -2.05 7.14 -3.94
C ASP A 235 -3.10 7.22 -5.04
N TRP A 236 -2.85 6.60 -6.21
CA TRP A 236 -3.81 6.63 -7.30
C TRP A 236 -5.16 5.98 -6.95
N PHE A 237 -5.18 4.84 -6.27
CA PHE A 237 -6.43 4.18 -5.87
C PHE A 237 -7.23 5.02 -4.87
N THR A 238 -6.58 5.73 -3.95
CA THR A 238 -7.26 6.49 -2.88
C THR A 238 -7.53 7.94 -3.23
N ASP A 239 -6.72 8.54 -4.08
CA ASP A 239 -6.76 9.97 -4.39
C ASP A 239 -7.61 10.23 -5.64
N GLY A 240 -8.79 10.79 -5.41
CA GLY A 240 -9.68 11.27 -6.46
C GLY A 240 -9.10 12.45 -7.25
N ASP A 241 -8.05 13.10 -6.73
CA ASP A 241 -7.37 14.19 -7.43
C ASP A 241 -6.36 13.72 -8.50
N GLN A 242 -6.21 12.40 -8.68
CA GLN A 242 -5.41 11.81 -9.75
C GLN A 242 -6.21 11.60 -11.04
N PRO A 243 -5.56 11.64 -12.22
CA PRO A 243 -6.21 11.38 -13.49
C PRO A 243 -6.95 10.04 -13.50
N ALA A 244 -8.11 10.02 -14.16
CA ALA A 244 -8.95 8.82 -14.26
C ALA A 244 -8.25 7.65 -14.97
N VAL A 245 -7.23 7.92 -15.81
CA VAL A 245 -6.45 6.91 -16.50
C VAL A 245 -5.01 6.93 -15.99
N ARG A 246 -4.52 5.75 -15.61
CA ARG A 246 -3.11 5.48 -15.32
C ARG A 246 -2.66 4.32 -16.16
N PHE A 247 -1.49 4.44 -16.80
CA PHE A 247 -0.87 3.29 -17.45
C PHE A 247 0.61 3.13 -17.10
N GLY A 248 1.14 1.94 -17.34
CA GLY A 248 2.57 1.68 -17.21
C GLY A 248 2.97 0.33 -17.80
N VAL A 249 4.28 0.08 -17.81
CA VAL A 249 4.85 -1.20 -18.23
C VAL A 249 5.32 -1.96 -16.99
N VAL A 250 4.84 -3.21 -16.86
CA VAL A 250 5.21 -4.15 -15.80
C VAL A 250 5.33 -5.54 -16.43
N GLY A 251 6.56 -5.96 -16.71
CA GLY A 251 6.86 -7.30 -17.20
C GLY A 251 6.41 -8.40 -16.22
N HIS A 252 6.45 -9.65 -16.68
CA HIS A 252 6.12 -10.79 -15.82
C HIS A 252 7.19 -11.03 -14.77
N GLY A 253 6.75 -11.35 -13.55
CA GLY A 253 7.64 -11.69 -12.46
C GLY A 253 8.35 -10.49 -11.81
N GLY A 254 9.20 -10.78 -10.83
CA GLY A 254 9.92 -9.78 -10.06
C GLY A 254 9.04 -8.90 -9.17
N GLY A 255 9.68 -7.92 -8.53
CA GLY A 255 9.08 -7.07 -7.50
C GLY A 255 7.95 -6.20 -8.02
N ARG A 256 8.07 -5.68 -9.24
CA ARG A 256 7.05 -4.82 -9.85
C ARG A 256 5.74 -5.56 -10.12
N ASP A 257 5.82 -6.75 -10.70
CA ASP A 257 4.63 -7.57 -10.98
C ASP A 257 3.99 -8.04 -9.66
N ARG A 258 4.81 -8.46 -8.69
CA ARG A 258 4.33 -8.83 -7.35
C ARG A 258 3.61 -7.67 -6.66
N THR A 259 4.20 -6.47 -6.66
CA THR A 259 3.59 -5.24 -6.15
C THR A 259 2.28 -4.92 -6.89
N LEU A 260 2.27 -5.01 -8.22
CA LEU A 260 1.06 -4.77 -9.01
C LEU A 260 -0.06 -5.73 -8.59
N ARG A 261 0.20 -7.05 -8.59
CA ARG A 261 -0.76 -8.08 -8.19
C ARG A 261 -1.32 -7.84 -6.80
N HIS A 262 -0.47 -7.45 -5.85
CA HIS A 262 -0.90 -7.12 -4.49
C HIS A 262 -1.97 -6.00 -4.47
N HIS A 263 -1.82 -4.97 -5.31
CA HIS A 263 -2.77 -3.84 -5.36
C HIS A 263 -4.03 -4.09 -6.19
N LEU A 264 -4.11 -5.17 -6.98
CA LEU A 264 -5.27 -5.44 -7.84
C LEU A 264 -6.57 -5.68 -7.07
N HIS A 265 -6.52 -6.04 -5.79
CA HIS A 265 -7.72 -6.18 -4.96
C HIS A 265 -8.52 -4.88 -4.81
N ARG A 266 -7.91 -3.73 -5.09
CA ARG A 266 -8.58 -2.41 -5.07
C ARG A 266 -9.32 -2.11 -6.37
N ALA A 267 -9.07 -2.90 -7.42
CA ALA A 267 -9.84 -2.81 -8.64
C ALA A 267 -11.19 -3.51 -8.47
N HIS A 268 -12.24 -2.92 -9.05
CA HIS A 268 -13.59 -3.49 -9.03
C HIS A 268 -13.74 -4.55 -10.12
N LEU A 269 -12.97 -4.40 -11.20
CA LEU A 269 -12.89 -5.31 -12.33
C LEU A 269 -11.43 -5.47 -12.74
N VAL A 270 -11.06 -6.68 -13.13
CA VAL A 270 -9.73 -7.00 -13.67
C VAL A 270 -9.90 -7.73 -14.98
N TYR A 271 -9.48 -7.10 -16.07
CA TYR A 271 -9.30 -7.70 -17.38
C TYR A 271 -7.86 -8.21 -17.52
N ARG A 272 -7.67 -9.42 -18.02
CA ARG A 272 -6.35 -9.99 -18.30
C ARG A 272 -6.24 -10.30 -19.78
N GLY A 273 -5.34 -9.62 -20.49
CA GLY A 273 -5.11 -9.84 -21.92
C GLY A 273 -4.76 -11.30 -22.21
N GLY A 274 -5.32 -11.83 -23.28
CA GLY A 274 -5.18 -13.23 -23.68
C GLY A 274 -5.88 -14.25 -22.78
N ARG A 275 -6.55 -13.82 -21.69
CA ARG A 275 -7.28 -14.72 -20.77
C ARG A 275 -8.75 -14.36 -20.62
N THR A 276 -9.06 -13.08 -20.48
CA THR A 276 -10.44 -12.58 -20.42
C THR A 276 -10.87 -12.18 -21.82
N ARG A 277 -12.09 -12.55 -22.22
CA ARG A 277 -12.63 -12.10 -23.51
C ARG A 277 -13.32 -10.74 -23.37
N PRO A 278 -13.26 -9.85 -24.38
CA PRO A 278 -13.95 -8.57 -24.33
C PRO A 278 -15.46 -8.68 -24.01
N GLU A 279 -16.13 -9.71 -24.52
CA GLU A 279 -17.55 -9.94 -24.28
C GLU A 279 -17.85 -10.26 -22.80
N GLU A 280 -16.96 -11.02 -22.16
CA GLU A 280 -17.08 -11.36 -20.73
C GLU A 280 -16.91 -10.11 -19.85
N LEU A 281 -15.97 -9.24 -20.22
CA LEU A 281 -15.81 -7.93 -19.57
C LEU A 281 -17.07 -7.09 -19.71
N VAL A 282 -17.64 -7.01 -20.93
CA VAL A 282 -18.85 -6.22 -21.20
C VAL A 282 -20.05 -6.76 -20.42
N GLU A 283 -20.26 -8.08 -20.37
CA GLU A 283 -21.34 -8.66 -19.56
C GLU A 283 -21.20 -8.29 -18.08
N THR A 284 -19.97 -8.36 -17.56
CA THR A 284 -19.70 -8.01 -16.17
C THR A 284 -19.93 -6.52 -15.91
N LEU A 285 -19.48 -5.65 -16.83
CA LEU A 285 -19.71 -4.20 -16.77
C LEU A 285 -21.21 -3.87 -16.77
N VAL A 286 -21.97 -4.44 -17.71
CA VAL A 286 -23.41 -4.22 -17.82
C VAL A 286 -24.13 -4.70 -16.55
N ALA A 287 -23.74 -5.86 -16.01
CA ALA A 287 -24.28 -6.35 -14.75
C ALA A 287 -23.98 -5.42 -13.56
N GLN A 288 -22.81 -4.78 -13.54
CA GLN A 288 -22.46 -3.79 -12.51
C GLN A 288 -23.15 -2.44 -12.70
N LEU A 289 -23.34 -1.98 -13.93
CA LEU A 289 -24.03 -0.72 -14.26
C LEU A 289 -25.53 -0.80 -13.95
N ARG A 290 -26.11 -2.00 -14.02
CA ARG A 290 -27.54 -2.27 -13.77
C ARG A 290 -28.45 -1.30 -14.57
N PRO A 291 -28.28 -1.16 -15.89
CA PRO A 291 -29.20 -0.34 -16.69
C PRO A 291 -30.62 -0.93 -16.64
N PRO A 292 -31.65 -0.14 -16.97
CA PRO A 292 -33.01 -0.66 -17.14
C PRO A 292 -33.03 -1.88 -18.08
N ARG A 293 -33.82 -2.90 -17.76
CA ARG A 293 -33.81 -4.19 -18.49
C ARG A 293 -33.94 -4.03 -20.01
N HIS A 294 -34.79 -3.11 -20.47
CA HIS A 294 -35.02 -2.84 -21.89
C HIS A 294 -33.82 -2.18 -22.61
N ARG A 295 -32.85 -1.62 -21.88
CA ARG A 295 -31.63 -1.00 -22.42
C ARG A 295 -30.38 -1.86 -22.28
N ARG A 296 -30.49 -3.04 -21.64
CA ARG A 296 -29.33 -3.89 -21.36
C ARG A 296 -28.54 -4.23 -22.64
N ASN A 297 -29.25 -4.63 -23.69
CA ASN A 297 -28.62 -4.97 -24.98
C ASN A 297 -28.04 -3.73 -25.65
N ALA A 298 -28.73 -2.58 -25.63
CA ALA A 298 -28.19 -1.33 -26.16
C ALA A 298 -26.85 -0.93 -25.50
N TYR A 299 -26.72 -1.08 -24.18
CA TYR A 299 -25.44 -0.86 -23.48
C TYR A 299 -24.35 -1.86 -23.88
N ARG A 300 -24.72 -3.13 -24.03
CA ARG A 300 -23.80 -4.20 -24.46
C ARG A 300 -23.27 -3.95 -25.87
N ASP A 301 -24.17 -3.70 -26.81
CA ASP A 301 -23.87 -3.49 -28.22
C ASP A 301 -23.05 -2.20 -28.39
N TRP A 302 -23.42 -1.12 -27.69
CA TRP A 302 -22.62 0.12 -27.68
C TRP A 302 -21.20 -0.08 -27.12
N LEU A 303 -21.05 -0.87 -26.03
CA LEU A 303 -19.72 -1.12 -25.46
C LEU A 303 -18.82 -1.92 -26.41
N LEU A 304 -19.37 -2.88 -27.16
CA LEU A 304 -18.62 -3.72 -28.09
C LEU A 304 -18.39 -3.01 -29.44
N GLU A 305 -19.45 -2.48 -30.05
CA GLU A 305 -19.50 -2.04 -31.44
C GLU A 305 -19.37 -0.51 -31.59
N GLY A 306 -19.67 0.25 -30.53
CA GLY A 306 -19.71 1.71 -30.56
C GLY A 306 -21.06 2.26 -31.03
N GLY A 307 -21.05 3.44 -31.66
CA GLY A 307 -22.26 4.15 -32.06
C GLY A 307 -22.79 5.11 -31.00
N ASP A 308 -24.09 5.41 -31.07
CA ASP A 308 -24.74 6.37 -30.18
C ASP A 308 -24.78 5.87 -28.74
N GLU A 309 -24.32 6.71 -27.81
CA GLU A 309 -24.32 6.36 -26.40
C GLU A 309 -25.76 6.25 -25.87
N PRO A 310 -26.14 5.13 -25.25
CA PRO A 310 -27.46 5.00 -24.63
C PRO A 310 -27.61 5.99 -23.47
N GLU A 311 -28.77 6.66 -23.44
CA GLU A 311 -29.14 7.61 -22.40
C GLU A 311 -28.88 7.07 -20.98
N ARG A 312 -28.07 7.81 -20.21
CA ARG A 312 -27.71 7.47 -18.83
C ARG A 312 -28.88 7.69 -17.87
N PRO A 313 -29.12 6.78 -16.92
CA PRO A 313 -29.96 7.09 -15.77
C PRO A 313 -29.39 8.30 -15.02
N ALA A 314 -30.24 9.26 -14.63
CA ALA A 314 -29.85 10.48 -13.91
C ALA A 314 -29.29 10.23 -12.49
N THR A 315 -29.05 8.97 -12.11
CA THR A 315 -28.40 8.63 -10.83
C THR A 315 -26.98 9.17 -10.83
N GLY A 316 -26.69 9.98 -9.81
CA GLY A 316 -25.56 10.90 -9.75
C GLY A 316 -24.21 10.33 -10.18
N ARG A 317 -23.39 11.22 -10.73
CA ARG A 317 -21.94 11.03 -10.95
C ARG A 317 -21.39 10.28 -9.72
N PRO A 318 -20.77 9.10 -9.87
CA PRO A 318 -20.24 8.39 -8.72
C PRO A 318 -19.32 9.33 -7.94
N ASP A 319 -19.49 9.35 -6.61
CA ASP A 319 -18.63 10.11 -5.69
C ASP A 319 -17.16 9.92 -6.11
N GLY A 320 -16.37 11.00 -6.04
CA GLY A 320 -15.10 11.26 -6.73
C GLY A 320 -13.98 10.21 -6.74
N SER A 321 -14.20 9.00 -6.22
CA SER A 321 -13.42 7.78 -6.51
C SER A 321 -14.25 6.82 -7.39
N GLY A 322 -14.38 7.13 -8.70
CA GLY A 322 -15.09 6.27 -9.65
C GLY A 322 -14.60 4.80 -9.63
N ARG A 323 -15.48 3.86 -9.99
CA ARG A 323 -15.17 2.41 -10.05
C ARG A 323 -13.92 2.16 -10.88
N VAL A 324 -13.09 1.21 -10.47
CA VAL A 324 -11.80 0.96 -11.13
C VAL A 324 -11.83 -0.30 -11.97
N LEU A 325 -11.47 -0.19 -13.24
CA LEU A 325 -11.14 -1.30 -14.12
C LEU A 325 -9.62 -1.37 -14.31
N ALA A 326 -9.02 -2.49 -13.90
CA ALA A 326 -7.62 -2.79 -14.19
C ALA A 326 -7.53 -3.69 -15.43
N VAL A 327 -6.73 -3.28 -16.41
CA VAL A 327 -6.46 -4.01 -17.65
C VAL A 327 -5.00 -4.41 -17.61
N ILE A 328 -4.72 -5.71 -17.50
CA ILE A 328 -3.37 -6.23 -17.30
C ILE A 328 -2.95 -7.03 -18.54
N GLY A 329 -1.82 -6.64 -19.13
CA GLY A 329 -1.30 -7.21 -20.37
C GLY A 329 -2.13 -6.83 -21.58
N LEU A 330 -2.45 -5.54 -21.75
CA LEU A 330 -3.20 -5.07 -22.93
C LEU A 330 -2.54 -5.49 -24.26
N ASP A 331 -1.21 -5.48 -24.31
CA ASP A 331 -0.39 -5.94 -25.43
C ASP A 331 -0.37 -7.45 -25.64
N GLU A 332 -0.82 -8.24 -24.66
CA GLU A 332 -0.97 -9.69 -24.78
C GLU A 332 -2.36 -10.10 -25.27
N ASP A 333 -3.26 -9.14 -25.44
CA ASP A 333 -4.57 -9.38 -26.02
C ASP A 333 -4.45 -9.76 -27.51
N PRO A 334 -5.32 -10.65 -28.04
CA PRO A 334 -5.36 -10.93 -29.47
C PRO A 334 -5.64 -9.70 -30.34
N ASP A 335 -6.41 -8.72 -29.82
CA ASP A 335 -6.65 -7.45 -30.50
C ASP A 335 -6.52 -6.25 -29.53
N PRO A 336 -5.27 -5.84 -29.22
CA PRO A 336 -5.01 -4.73 -28.30
C PRO A 336 -5.61 -3.40 -28.78
N ARG A 337 -5.68 -3.19 -30.11
CA ARG A 337 -6.18 -1.96 -30.72
C ARG A 337 -7.70 -1.89 -30.66
N GLY A 338 -8.39 -2.99 -30.96
CA GLY A 338 -9.83 -3.10 -30.84
C GLY A 338 -10.33 -2.89 -29.41
N LEU A 339 -9.50 -3.20 -28.40
CA LEU A 339 -9.85 -2.98 -27.00
C LEU A 339 -9.78 -1.50 -26.57
N VAL A 340 -8.97 -0.66 -27.22
CA VAL A 340 -8.82 0.77 -26.83
C VAL A 340 -10.14 1.56 -26.96
N PRO A 341 -10.90 1.49 -28.06
CA PRO A 341 -12.22 2.12 -28.17
C PRO A 341 -13.21 1.65 -27.10
N LEU A 342 -13.21 0.36 -26.76
CA LEU A 342 -14.04 -0.18 -25.67
C LEU A 342 -13.67 0.48 -24.34
N LEU A 343 -12.38 0.54 -24.02
CA LEU A 343 -11.89 1.19 -22.80
C LEU A 343 -12.23 2.69 -22.77
N ALA A 344 -12.22 3.36 -23.93
CA ALA A 344 -12.61 4.76 -24.04
C ALA A 344 -14.07 4.95 -23.64
N ARG A 345 -14.97 4.09 -24.15
CA ARG A 345 -16.39 4.06 -23.76
C ARG A 345 -16.55 3.77 -22.27
N VAL A 346 -15.82 2.81 -21.72
CA VAL A 346 -15.85 2.51 -20.28
C VAL A 346 -15.43 3.72 -19.43
N ARG A 347 -14.42 4.50 -19.87
CA ARG A 347 -14.05 5.76 -19.20
C ARG A 347 -15.21 6.75 -19.17
N THR A 348 -15.93 6.92 -20.28
CA THR A 348 -17.06 7.88 -20.34
C THR A 348 -18.13 7.57 -19.30
N LEU A 349 -18.31 6.28 -18.94
CA LEU A 349 -19.21 5.82 -17.90
C LEU A 349 -18.74 6.15 -16.46
N GLY A 350 -17.59 6.82 -16.30
CA GLY A 350 -17.05 7.22 -15.01
C GLY A 350 -16.12 6.19 -14.36
N PHE A 351 -15.68 5.18 -15.10
CA PHE A 351 -14.66 4.26 -14.62
C PHE A 351 -13.27 4.89 -14.67
N ARG A 352 -12.47 4.60 -13.65
CA ARG A 352 -11.04 4.85 -13.64
C ARG A 352 -10.32 3.63 -14.20
N LEU A 353 -9.31 3.85 -15.04
CA LEU A 353 -8.61 2.80 -15.77
C LEU A 353 -7.17 2.68 -15.29
N LEU A 354 -6.77 1.48 -14.88
CA LEU A 354 -5.37 1.10 -14.67
C LEU A 354 -4.94 0.18 -15.81
N ILE A 355 -4.13 0.66 -16.74
CA ILE A 355 -3.72 -0.09 -17.94
C ILE A 355 -2.26 -0.50 -17.83
N ILE A 356 -1.99 -1.79 -17.82
CA ILE A 356 -0.64 -2.34 -17.71
C ILE A 356 -0.29 -3.07 -18.99
N PHE A 357 0.85 -2.70 -19.56
CA PHE A 357 1.51 -3.44 -20.63
C PHE A 357 2.55 -4.38 -20.04
N ARG A 358 2.74 -5.57 -20.63
CA ARG A 358 3.82 -6.49 -20.24
C ARG A 358 5.12 -6.16 -20.96
N GLY A 359 5.04 -5.69 -22.20
CA GLY A 359 6.13 -5.15 -23.01
C GLY A 359 6.08 -3.63 -23.17
N GLY A 360 7.21 -3.03 -23.55
CA GLY A 360 7.34 -1.57 -23.74
C GLY A 360 7.00 -1.06 -25.15
N ASP A 361 6.87 -1.97 -26.12
CA ASP A 361 6.81 -1.62 -27.53
C ASP A 361 5.48 -2.09 -28.14
N GLY A 362 4.75 -1.17 -28.78
CA GLY A 362 3.53 -1.53 -29.48
C GLY A 362 2.71 -0.32 -29.93
N ALA A 363 2.05 -0.47 -31.07
CA ALA A 363 1.16 0.57 -31.61
C ALA A 363 -0.02 0.90 -30.66
N ALA A 364 -0.49 -0.08 -29.88
CA ALA A 364 -1.52 0.10 -28.87
C ALA A 364 -1.13 1.12 -27.78
N LEU A 365 0.17 1.28 -27.49
CA LEU A 365 0.64 2.30 -26.52
C LEU A 365 0.35 3.73 -27.00
N ALA A 366 0.52 3.97 -28.30
CA ALA A 366 0.25 5.27 -28.91
C ALA A 366 -1.26 5.57 -28.90
N GLU A 367 -2.08 4.57 -29.18
CA GLU A 367 -3.55 4.67 -29.14
C GLU A 367 -4.07 4.88 -27.72
N VAL A 368 -3.59 4.13 -26.72
CA VAL A 368 -3.91 4.38 -25.30
C VAL A 368 -3.52 5.80 -24.88
N SER A 369 -2.37 6.29 -25.32
CA SER A 369 -1.94 7.65 -25.00
C SER A 369 -2.89 8.69 -25.61
N ARG A 370 -3.25 8.53 -26.89
CA ARG A 370 -4.11 9.46 -27.64
C ARG A 370 -5.56 9.42 -27.19
N ASP A 371 -6.14 8.24 -27.04
CA ASP A 371 -7.60 8.07 -26.92
C ASP A 371 -8.05 7.95 -25.45
N LEU A 372 -7.14 7.53 -24.56
CA LEU A 372 -7.43 7.37 -23.14
C LEU A 372 -6.74 8.40 -22.27
N LEU A 373 -5.41 8.52 -22.37
CA LEU A 373 -4.65 9.35 -21.43
C LEU A 373 -4.82 10.85 -21.70
N VAL A 374 -4.63 11.30 -22.94
CA VAL A 374 -4.75 12.74 -23.28
C VAL A 374 -6.12 13.29 -22.86
N PRO A 375 -7.26 12.66 -23.22
CA PRO A 375 -8.57 13.15 -22.78
C PRO A 375 -8.74 13.10 -21.25
N ALA A 376 -8.25 12.06 -20.57
CA ALA A 376 -8.34 11.99 -19.11
C ALA A 376 -7.54 13.09 -18.40
N LEU A 377 -6.40 13.52 -18.97
CA LEU A 377 -5.61 14.62 -18.44
C LEU A 377 -6.23 15.97 -18.77
N ASP A 378 -6.83 16.12 -19.95
CA ASP A 378 -7.56 17.32 -20.36
C ASP A 378 -8.80 17.56 -19.48
N GLU A 379 -9.62 16.51 -19.27
CA GLU A 379 -10.77 16.52 -18.36
C GLU A 379 -10.35 16.94 -16.94
N ARG A 380 -9.21 16.41 -16.45
CA ARG A 380 -8.68 16.76 -15.14
C ARG A 380 -8.14 18.19 -15.09
N ALA A 381 -7.51 18.67 -16.15
CA ALA A 381 -7.03 20.03 -16.22
C ALA A 381 -8.21 21.02 -16.21
N GLU A 382 -9.29 20.72 -16.92
CA GLU A 382 -10.52 21.51 -16.89
C GLU A 382 -11.13 21.55 -15.49
N GLU A 383 -11.16 20.42 -14.77
CA GLU A 383 -11.64 20.36 -13.39
C GLU A 383 -10.81 21.24 -12.45
N LEU A 384 -9.48 21.16 -12.54
CA LEU A 384 -8.57 21.97 -11.71
C LEU A 384 -8.66 23.46 -12.04
N VAL A 385 -8.79 23.83 -13.31
CA VAL A 385 -9.05 25.22 -13.73
C VAL A 385 -10.39 25.69 -13.17
N GLY A 386 -11.43 24.86 -13.23
CA GLY A 386 -12.74 25.18 -12.64
C GLY A 386 -12.68 25.39 -11.12
N ARG A 387 -11.86 24.60 -10.41
CA ARG A 387 -11.59 24.78 -8.97
C ARG A 387 -10.86 26.10 -8.70
N ALA A 388 -9.83 26.43 -9.49
CA ALA A 388 -9.12 27.71 -9.38
C ALA A 388 -10.06 28.90 -9.61
N GLU A 389 -10.94 28.82 -10.61
CA GLU A 389 -11.98 29.83 -10.84
C GLU A 389 -12.99 29.98 -9.71
N HIS A 390 -13.41 28.86 -9.15
CA HIS A 390 -14.28 28.88 -7.98
C HIS A 390 -13.59 29.61 -6.82
N PHE A 391 -12.32 29.27 -6.57
CA PHE A 391 -11.51 29.91 -5.55
C PHE A 391 -11.33 31.41 -5.79
N GLU A 392 -10.97 31.83 -7.01
CA GLU A 392 -10.86 33.26 -7.36
C GLU A 392 -12.19 34.01 -7.12
N ARG A 393 -13.32 33.42 -7.50
CA ARG A 393 -14.65 34.02 -7.25
C ARG A 393 -15.00 34.09 -5.77
N GLU A 394 -14.58 33.14 -4.96
CA GLU A 394 -14.71 33.22 -3.50
C GLU A 394 -13.81 34.32 -2.92
N TRP A 395 -12.55 34.38 -3.38
CA TRP A 395 -11.58 35.37 -2.93
C TRP A 395 -12.06 36.81 -3.22
N VAL A 396 -12.53 37.09 -4.43
CA VAL A 396 -13.06 38.42 -4.80
C VAL A 396 -14.25 38.79 -3.92
N ARG A 397 -15.12 37.84 -3.60
CA ARG A 397 -16.26 38.06 -2.69
C ARG A 397 -15.79 38.38 -1.27
N LEU A 398 -14.82 37.64 -0.74
CA LEU A 398 -14.31 37.81 0.62
C LEU A 398 -13.47 39.08 0.79
N ASN A 399 -12.65 39.43 -0.22
CA ASN A 399 -11.80 40.63 -0.20
C ASN A 399 -12.61 41.94 -0.17
N GLY A 400 -13.89 41.91 -0.59
CA GLY A 400 -14.83 43.04 -0.45
C GLY A 400 -15.50 43.15 0.92
N MET A 401 -15.32 42.17 1.83
CA MET A 401 -16.02 42.09 3.11
C MET A 401 -15.11 42.08 4.34
N ILE A 402 -13.79 41.90 4.18
CA ILE A 402 -12.85 41.70 5.29
C ILE A 402 -11.70 42.73 5.20
N ASP A 403 -11.21 43.17 6.36
CA ASP A 403 -10.08 44.09 6.47
C ASP A 403 -8.82 43.49 5.82
N SER A 404 -8.12 44.30 5.01
CA SER A 404 -7.13 43.84 4.00
C SER A 404 -5.94 43.06 4.57
N ALA A 405 -5.71 43.15 5.88
CA ALA A 405 -4.63 42.45 6.57
C ALA A 405 -4.91 40.96 6.85
N SER A 406 -6.15 40.48 6.65
CA SER A 406 -6.55 39.08 6.93
C SER A 406 -6.79 38.23 5.68
N VAL A 407 -6.60 38.80 4.49
CA VAL A 407 -6.90 38.13 3.21
C VAL A 407 -5.65 37.44 2.67
N ALA A 408 -5.79 36.17 2.26
CA ALA A 408 -4.72 35.43 1.60
C ALA A 408 -4.20 36.18 0.35
N PRO A 409 -2.89 36.12 0.05
CA PRO A 409 -2.34 36.79 -1.13
C PRO A 409 -3.03 36.33 -2.41
N ARG A 410 -3.16 37.25 -3.37
CA ARG A 410 -3.74 36.99 -4.68
C ARG A 410 -2.95 35.89 -5.40
N PRO A 411 -3.63 34.95 -6.10
CA PRO A 411 -2.95 33.96 -6.95
C PRO A 411 -1.97 34.65 -7.91
N ALA A 412 -0.76 34.08 -8.06
CA ALA A 412 0.28 34.62 -8.93
C ALA A 412 -0.10 34.55 -10.42
N VAL A 413 -0.89 33.54 -10.80
CA VAL A 413 -1.41 33.33 -12.16
C VAL A 413 -2.93 33.23 -12.09
N THR A 414 -3.64 33.95 -12.97
CA THR A 414 -5.10 33.92 -12.94
C THR A 414 -5.66 32.64 -13.57
N ALA A 415 -6.81 32.19 -13.10
CA ALA A 415 -7.50 31.03 -13.67
C ALA A 415 -7.88 31.26 -15.14
N ALA A 416 -8.12 32.52 -15.54
CA ALA A 416 -8.31 32.90 -16.94
C ALA A 416 -7.07 32.61 -17.81
N ALA A 417 -5.86 32.92 -17.30
CA ALA A 417 -4.62 32.59 -18.00
C ALA A 417 -4.42 31.07 -18.11
N ARG A 418 -4.73 30.32 -17.03
CA ARG A 418 -4.69 28.84 -17.05
C ARG A 418 -5.69 28.24 -18.05
N ARG A 419 -6.89 28.81 -18.18
CA ARG A 419 -7.87 28.41 -19.19
C ARG A 419 -7.38 28.69 -20.62
N GLN A 420 -6.75 29.84 -20.85
CA GLN A 420 -6.16 30.15 -22.15
C GLN A 420 -5.03 29.17 -22.49
N GLN A 421 -4.18 28.83 -21.52
CA GLN A 421 -3.14 27.82 -21.66
C GLN A 421 -3.75 26.46 -22.04
N LEU A 422 -4.78 25.99 -21.32
CA LEU A 422 -5.47 24.73 -21.64
C LEU A 422 -6.05 24.72 -23.06
N ARG A 423 -6.69 25.82 -23.50
CA ARG A 423 -7.20 25.96 -24.88
C ARG A 423 -6.07 25.87 -25.91
N ALA A 424 -4.93 26.48 -25.66
CA ALA A 424 -3.77 26.39 -26.54
C ALA A 424 -3.25 24.94 -26.63
N LEU A 425 -3.21 24.21 -25.51
CA LEU A 425 -2.81 22.79 -25.50
C LEU A 425 -3.76 21.91 -26.33
N ARG A 426 -5.07 22.20 -26.33
CA ARG A 426 -6.05 21.48 -27.16
C ARG A 426 -5.85 21.68 -28.66
N SER A 427 -5.17 22.76 -29.07
CA SER A 427 -4.85 23.02 -30.48
C SER A 427 -3.58 22.34 -30.99
N LEU A 428 -2.83 21.65 -30.13
CA LEU A 428 -1.62 20.92 -30.53
C LEU A 428 -1.98 19.67 -31.34
N THR A 429 -1.38 19.53 -32.52
CA THR A 429 -1.61 18.38 -33.42
C THR A 429 -0.80 17.14 -33.03
N ASP A 430 0.33 17.31 -32.32
CA ASP A 430 1.16 16.20 -31.86
C ASP A 430 0.72 15.71 -30.47
N PRO A 431 0.17 14.48 -30.35
CA PRO A 431 -0.29 13.94 -29.07
C PRO A 431 0.80 13.81 -28.01
N ARG A 432 2.07 13.63 -28.41
CA ARG A 432 3.19 13.50 -27.45
C ARG A 432 3.54 14.84 -26.82
N GLN A 433 3.56 15.90 -27.63
CA GLN A 433 3.75 17.27 -27.15
C GLN A 433 2.59 17.70 -26.27
N GLN A 434 1.36 17.43 -26.72
CA GLN A 434 0.15 17.71 -25.95
C GLN A 434 0.17 17.00 -24.60
N LEU A 435 0.50 15.71 -24.57
CA LEU A 435 0.61 14.93 -23.33
C LEU A 435 1.66 15.51 -22.36
N THR A 436 2.83 15.86 -22.87
CA THR A 436 3.91 16.44 -22.06
C THR A 436 3.49 17.78 -21.46
N ALA A 437 2.88 18.64 -22.28
CA ALA A 437 2.42 19.95 -21.85
C ALA A 437 1.26 19.86 -20.84
N LEU A 438 0.30 18.94 -21.04
CA LEU A 438 -0.79 18.69 -20.09
C LEU A 438 -0.26 18.21 -18.74
N LYS A 439 0.72 17.30 -18.71
CA LYS A 439 1.36 16.86 -17.46
C LYS A 439 2.02 18.02 -16.71
N THR A 440 2.67 18.93 -17.43
CA THR A 440 3.27 20.13 -16.83
C THR A 440 2.21 21.08 -16.28
N LEU A 441 1.16 21.38 -17.05
CA LEU A 441 0.05 22.22 -16.61
C LEU A 441 -0.63 21.65 -15.34
N LEU A 442 -0.89 20.35 -15.30
CA LEU A 442 -1.48 19.71 -14.12
C LEU A 442 -0.59 19.82 -12.88
N ARG A 443 0.74 19.74 -13.05
CA ARG A 443 1.69 19.91 -11.94
C ARG A 443 1.64 21.34 -11.41
N GLU A 444 1.63 22.32 -12.31
CA GLU A 444 1.54 23.74 -11.96
C GLU A 444 0.22 24.08 -11.27
N LEU A 445 -0.92 23.67 -11.83
CA LEU A 445 -2.25 23.89 -11.24
C LEU A 445 -2.38 23.30 -9.84
N ARG A 446 -1.79 22.13 -9.59
CA ARG A 446 -1.77 21.53 -8.24
C ARG A 446 -0.92 22.36 -7.28
N ALA A 447 0.25 22.79 -7.71
CA ALA A 447 1.12 23.64 -6.89
C ALA A 447 0.43 24.95 -6.50
N ASP A 448 -0.23 25.62 -7.46
CA ASP A 448 -0.99 26.86 -7.23
C ASP A 448 -2.09 26.63 -6.17
N LEU A 449 -2.91 25.59 -6.34
CA LEU A 449 -4.01 25.27 -5.41
C LEU A 449 -3.54 24.83 -4.03
N ASP A 450 -2.40 24.15 -3.93
CA ASP A 450 -1.80 23.70 -2.66
C ASP A 450 -1.18 24.87 -1.88
N GLU A 451 -0.59 25.84 -2.56
CA GLU A 451 -0.08 27.09 -1.95
C GLU A 451 -1.24 27.95 -1.41
N GLU A 452 -2.31 28.10 -2.19
CA GLU A 452 -3.52 28.82 -1.80
C GLU A 452 -4.24 28.17 -0.60
N SER A 453 -4.29 26.83 -0.58
CA SER A 453 -4.86 26.07 0.55
C SER A 453 -4.07 26.23 1.85
N ARG A 454 -2.74 26.39 1.76
CA ARG A 454 -1.87 26.63 2.93
C ARG A 454 -2.04 28.04 3.49
N SER A 455 -2.21 29.05 2.63
CA SER A 455 -2.44 30.45 3.01
C SER A 455 -3.79 30.70 3.70
N ARG A 456 -4.74 29.77 3.58
CA ARG A 456 -6.07 29.84 4.22
C ARG A 456 -6.11 29.24 5.64
N ARG A 457 -5.03 28.57 6.10
CA ARG A 457 -4.98 28.09 7.50
C ARG A 457 -4.80 29.31 8.42
N PRO A 458 -5.70 29.55 9.38
CA PRO A 458 -5.48 30.61 10.35
C PRO A 458 -4.19 30.32 11.11
N ILE A 459 -3.26 31.27 11.09
CA ILE A 459 -2.13 31.28 12.01
C ILE A 459 -2.75 31.42 13.39
N LEU A 460 -2.74 30.34 14.18
CA LEU A 460 -3.07 30.43 15.60
C LEU A 460 -2.07 31.41 16.23
N PRO A 461 -2.53 32.52 16.84
CA PRO A 461 -1.63 33.45 17.50
C PRO A 461 -1.12 32.79 18.77
N GLY A 462 0.14 32.34 18.77
CA GLY A 462 0.71 31.76 20.00
C GLY A 462 1.97 30.92 19.90
N GLN A 463 2.89 31.16 18.95
CA GLN A 463 4.28 30.72 19.11
C GLN A 463 5.25 31.79 18.61
N ARG A 464 5.33 32.90 19.34
CA ARG A 464 6.56 33.67 19.42
C ARG A 464 7.42 33.03 20.51
N THR A 465 8.31 32.13 20.12
CA THR A 465 9.47 31.77 20.94
C THR A 465 10.48 32.90 20.83
N GLY A 466 10.34 33.90 21.69
CA GLY A 466 11.39 34.88 21.98
C GLY A 466 11.84 34.69 23.44
N PRO A 467 13.15 34.68 23.74
CA PRO A 467 13.63 34.54 25.10
C PRO A 467 13.26 35.81 25.89
N GLY A 468 12.52 35.65 26.99
CA GLY A 468 12.14 36.75 27.86
C GLY A 468 13.37 37.40 28.52
N PRO A 469 13.43 38.73 28.65
CA PRO A 469 14.51 39.39 29.35
C PRO A 469 14.37 39.17 30.85
N ALA A 470 15.51 38.83 31.47
CA ALA A 470 15.68 38.78 32.91
C ALA A 470 15.49 40.18 33.53
N GLY A 471 14.81 40.24 34.67
CA GLY A 471 14.69 41.46 35.48
C GLY A 471 13.94 41.22 36.78
N ARG A 472 14.70 40.94 37.84
CA ARG A 472 14.36 41.08 39.28
C ARG A 472 14.25 42.57 39.67
N PRO A 473 13.77 42.97 40.87
CA PRO A 473 13.56 42.18 42.10
C PRO A 473 12.10 41.89 42.46
#